data_AF-A0AAU5IK00-F1
#
_entry.id   AF-A0AAU5IK00-F1
#
_cell.length_a   1.000
_cell.length_b   1.000
_cell.length_c   1.000
_cell.angle_alpha   90.00
_cell.angle_beta   90.00
_cell.angle_gamma   90.00
#
_symmetry.space_group_name_H-M   'P 1'
#
loop_
_entity.id
_entity.type
_entity.pdbx_description
1 polymer ?
#
loop_
_entity_poly.entity_id
_entity_poly.type
_entity_poly.pdbx_seq_one_letter_code
_entity_poly.pdbx_strand_id
1 'polypeptide(L)'
;MTRLRAARRPRDRRLIGRTLLAAALLTAVAAVPATAAVAPQAAPAAPAHSERDAPGDQLVAHFYGSYLDAIAAEGGGKLATTLRSFYLTPALRSELKRWEAKNHADGVLRAQDVPAGFRVTPSDSGAGHTWSTVRLTWGTTAHRTYTYLTVRQDLGTGKISAIRG
;
A
#
# COMPACT_ATOMS: atom_id res chain seq x y z
N MET A 1 16.08 -11.86 -53.15
CA MET A 1 14.69 -11.65 -53.62
C MET A 1 13.80 -11.45 -52.39
N THR A 2 13.49 -10.20 -52.00
CA THR A 2 12.17 -9.50 -52.14
C THR A 2 11.05 -10.15 -51.27
N ARG A 3 10.28 -9.52 -50.37
CA ARG A 3 9.91 -8.11 -50.08
C ARG A 3 9.47 -7.94 -48.61
N LEU A 4 9.75 -6.74 -48.05
CA LEU A 4 9.04 -6.16 -46.91
C LEU A 4 7.60 -5.75 -47.29
N ARG A 5 6.66 -5.89 -46.34
CA ARG A 5 5.37 -5.17 -46.26
C ARG A 5 5.22 -4.70 -44.80
N ALA A 6 5.37 -3.44 -44.41
CA ALA A 6 4.69 -2.18 -44.76
C ALA A 6 3.21 -2.13 -44.34
N ALA A 7 2.91 -1.33 -43.31
CA ALA A 7 1.69 -0.52 -43.23
C ALA A 7 1.94 0.68 -42.30
N ARG A 8 2.43 1.78 -42.89
CA ARG A 8 2.35 3.13 -42.32
C ARG A 8 0.89 3.56 -42.36
N ARG A 9 0.33 4.02 -41.23
CA ARG A 9 -0.96 4.73 -41.23
C ARG A 9 -0.75 6.18 -41.70
N PRO A 10 -1.59 6.68 -42.63
CA PRO A 10 -1.48 8.02 -43.17
C PRO A 10 -2.01 9.07 -42.20
N ARG A 11 -1.35 10.24 -42.21
CA ARG A 11 -1.88 11.52 -41.75
C ARG A 11 -2.53 12.19 -42.96
N ASP A 12 -3.76 12.64 -42.84
CA ASP A 12 -4.29 13.64 -43.76
C ASP A 12 -5.03 14.74 -42.99
N ARG A 13 -4.46 15.94 -43.07
CA ARG A 13 -5.09 17.22 -42.77
C ARG A 13 -5.74 17.69 -44.07
N ARG A 14 -7.03 18.03 -44.02
CA ARG A 14 -7.62 18.97 -44.99
C ARG A 14 -8.39 20.05 -44.25
N LEU A 15 -7.99 21.28 -44.53
CA LEU A 15 -8.68 22.53 -44.23
C LEU A 15 -9.64 22.87 -45.39
N ILE A 16 -10.51 23.84 -45.11
CA ILE A 16 -11.23 24.75 -46.01
C ILE A 16 -12.68 24.36 -46.34
N GLY A 17 -13.60 25.25 -45.96
CA GLY A 17 -14.97 25.35 -46.46
C GLY A 17 -15.72 26.48 -45.78
N ARG A 18 -15.72 27.67 -46.40
CA ARG A 18 -16.34 28.92 -45.92
C ARG A 18 -17.85 28.93 -46.17
N THR A 19 -18.58 29.44 -45.18
CA THR A 19 -19.81 30.30 -45.23
C THR A 19 -21.02 29.88 -46.06
N LEU A 20 -22.20 29.85 -45.42
CA LEU A 20 -23.33 30.73 -45.74
C LEU A 20 -24.33 30.79 -44.56
N LEU A 21 -24.77 32.01 -44.24
CA LEU A 21 -25.81 32.34 -43.27
C LEU A 21 -27.18 31.81 -43.71
N ALA A 22 -27.98 31.33 -42.76
CA ALA A 22 -29.44 31.49 -42.77
C ALA A 22 -29.96 31.46 -41.33
N ALA A 23 -30.55 32.59 -40.91
CA ALA A 23 -31.22 32.77 -39.64
C ALA A 23 -32.59 32.08 -39.65
N ALA A 24 -32.98 31.43 -38.56
CA ALA A 24 -34.37 31.33 -38.13
C ALA A 24 -34.53 30.70 -36.74
N LEU A 25 -35.15 31.47 -35.85
CA LEU A 25 -36.06 31.08 -34.77
C LEU A 25 -35.50 30.38 -33.52
N LEU A 26 -35.55 31.14 -32.42
CA LEU A 26 -35.49 30.66 -31.06
C LEU A 26 -36.58 29.62 -30.79
N THR A 27 -36.17 28.43 -30.36
CA THR A 27 -36.89 27.65 -29.37
C THR A 27 -35.89 27.21 -28.30
N ALA A 28 -36.02 27.81 -27.12
CA ALA A 28 -35.27 27.40 -25.95
C ALA A 28 -35.81 26.04 -25.47
N VAL A 29 -35.07 24.97 -25.75
CA VAL A 29 -35.12 23.74 -24.98
C VAL A 29 -33.76 23.61 -24.29
N ALA A 30 -33.78 23.69 -22.97
CA ALA A 30 -32.63 23.41 -22.13
C ALA A 30 -32.29 21.91 -22.28
N ALA A 31 -31.40 21.59 -23.22
CA ALA A 31 -30.73 20.31 -23.26
C ALA A 31 -29.69 20.29 -22.14
N VAL A 32 -30.01 19.58 -21.05
CA VAL A 32 -29.06 19.20 -20.01
C VAL A 32 -27.82 18.56 -20.65
N PRO A 33 -26.59 18.99 -20.31
CA PRO A 33 -25.41 18.26 -20.74
C PRO A 33 -25.39 16.95 -19.95
N ALA A 34 -25.51 15.82 -20.65
CA ALA A 34 -25.12 14.53 -20.08
C ALA A 34 -23.60 14.56 -19.90
N THR A 35 -23.14 15.03 -18.74
CA THR A 35 -21.79 14.78 -18.28
C THR A 35 -21.61 13.26 -18.19
N ALA A 36 -20.84 12.70 -19.13
CA ALA A 36 -20.33 11.35 -19.00
C ALA A 36 -19.52 11.31 -17.69
N ALA A 37 -20.08 10.65 -16.68
CA ALA A 37 -19.41 10.39 -15.44
C ALA A 37 -18.15 9.57 -15.76
N VAL A 38 -16.99 10.20 -15.66
CA VAL A 38 -15.73 9.48 -15.52
C VAL A 38 -15.88 8.65 -14.25
N ALA A 39 -16.07 7.35 -14.40
CA ALA A 39 -16.07 6.44 -13.27
C ALA A 39 -14.76 6.67 -12.49
N PRO A 40 -14.80 6.92 -11.18
CA PRO A 40 -13.58 7.06 -10.41
C PRO A 40 -12.76 5.79 -10.60
N GLN A 41 -11.55 5.97 -11.14
CA GLN A 41 -10.57 4.91 -11.22
C GLN A 41 -10.35 4.43 -9.79
N ALA A 42 -10.78 3.19 -9.51
CA ALA A 42 -10.71 2.62 -8.19
C ALA A 42 -9.27 2.70 -7.70
N ALA A 43 -9.03 3.57 -6.72
CA ALA A 43 -7.78 3.56 -5.98
C ALA A 43 -7.57 2.12 -5.45
N PRO A 44 -6.33 1.59 -5.45
CA PRO A 44 -6.07 0.31 -4.82
C PRO A 44 -6.65 0.35 -3.41
N ALA A 45 -7.52 -0.62 -3.10
CA ALA A 45 -8.19 -0.70 -1.82
C ALA A 45 -7.11 -0.71 -0.72
N ALA A 46 -7.12 0.30 0.14
CA ALA A 46 -6.29 0.30 1.34
C ALA A 46 -6.56 -1.01 2.11
N PRO A 47 -5.53 -1.69 2.61
CA PRO A 47 -5.72 -2.95 3.33
C PRO A 47 -6.71 -2.75 4.49
N ALA A 48 -7.74 -3.58 4.53
CA ALA A 48 -8.79 -3.48 5.53
C ALA A 48 -8.25 -3.81 6.93
N HIS A 49 -8.03 -2.78 7.76
CA HIS A 49 -7.70 -2.94 9.18
C HIS A 49 -8.99 -3.32 9.94
N SER A 50 -9.03 -4.51 10.55
CA SER A 50 -10.20 -4.93 11.33
C SER A 50 -10.16 -4.30 12.72
N GLU A 51 -11.09 -3.38 12.98
CA GLU A 51 -11.22 -2.60 14.21
C GLU A 51 -11.87 -3.42 15.35
N ARG A 52 -11.06 -4.13 16.14
CA ARG A 52 -11.36 -4.44 17.55
C ARG A 52 -10.12 -5.02 18.23
N ASP A 53 -9.27 -4.14 18.74
CA ASP A 53 -7.95 -4.49 19.30
C ASP A 53 -7.82 -3.98 20.74
N ALA A 54 -7.22 -4.77 21.63
CA ALA A 54 -6.85 -4.31 22.97
C ALA A 54 -5.73 -3.25 22.86
N PRO A 55 -5.46 -2.44 23.91
CA PRO A 55 -4.53 -1.32 23.80
C PRO A 55 -3.12 -1.69 23.30
N GLY A 56 -2.65 -2.90 23.61
CA GLY A 56 -1.36 -3.42 23.13
C GLY A 56 -1.35 -3.75 21.64
N ASP A 57 -2.44 -4.31 21.12
CA ASP A 57 -2.54 -4.69 19.71
C ASP A 57 -2.70 -3.46 18.82
N GLN A 58 -3.32 -2.40 19.34
CA GLN A 58 -3.47 -1.14 18.65
C GLN A 58 -2.10 -0.53 18.29
N LEU A 59 -1.09 -0.64 19.16
CA LEU A 59 0.28 -0.18 18.85
C LEU A 59 0.87 -0.96 17.67
N VAL A 60 0.75 -2.29 17.70
CA VAL A 60 1.28 -3.18 16.66
C VAL A 60 0.55 -2.94 15.33
N ALA A 61 -0.77 -2.81 15.36
CA ALA A 61 -1.59 -2.51 14.18
C ALA A 61 -1.23 -1.15 13.57
N HIS A 62 -1.11 -0.09 14.39
CA HIS A 62 -0.68 1.23 13.91
C HIS A 62 0.73 1.19 13.31
N PHE A 63 1.67 0.49 13.97
CA PHE A 63 3.02 0.36 13.44
C PHE A 63 3.02 -0.31 12.07
N TYR A 64 2.43 -1.51 11.93
CA TYR A 64 2.45 -2.22 10.65
C TYR A 64 1.68 -1.48 9.55
N GLY A 65 0.56 -0.82 9.88
CA GLY A 65 -0.18 0.00 8.92
C GLY A 65 0.66 1.16 8.39
N SER A 66 1.11 2.03 9.29
CA SER A 66 1.93 3.19 8.91
C SER A 66 3.26 2.80 8.26
N TYR A 67 3.88 1.69 8.69
CA TYR A 67 5.15 1.22 8.15
C TYR A 67 5.00 0.71 6.72
N LEU A 68 3.94 -0.06 6.42
CA LEU A 68 3.67 -0.52 5.06
C LEU A 68 3.27 0.64 4.14
N ASP A 69 2.51 1.61 4.63
CA ASP A 69 2.20 2.83 3.88
C ASP A 69 3.47 3.61 3.54
N ALA A 70 4.41 3.73 4.50
CA ALA A 70 5.70 4.38 4.29
C ALA A 70 6.57 3.63 3.28
N ILE A 71 6.56 2.30 3.29
CA ILE A 71 7.24 1.50 2.27
C ILE A 71 6.62 1.72 0.89
N ALA A 72 5.28 1.74 0.80
CA ALA A 72 4.59 1.96 -0.47
C ALA A 72 4.84 3.37 -1.03
N ALA A 73 4.96 4.38 -0.16
CA ALA A 73 5.17 5.76 -0.58
C ALA A 73 6.64 6.08 -0.94
N GLU A 74 7.61 5.56 -0.18
CA GLU A 74 9.02 5.98 -0.29
C GLU A 74 10.02 4.81 -0.48
N GLY A 75 9.55 3.57 -0.65
CA GLY A 75 10.43 2.40 -0.78
C GLY A 75 11.27 2.11 0.47
N GLY A 76 10.77 2.46 1.65
CA GLY A 76 11.49 2.24 2.92
C GLY A 76 12.48 3.35 3.29
N GLY A 77 12.30 4.56 2.76
CA GLY A 77 13.15 5.72 3.00
C GLY A 77 13.06 6.35 4.40
N LYS A 78 13.07 7.68 4.45
CA LYS A 78 13.19 8.45 5.71
C LYS A 78 11.99 8.22 6.63
N LEU A 79 10.79 8.12 6.06
CA LEU A 79 9.58 7.90 6.86
C LEU A 79 9.62 6.54 7.57
N ALA A 80 9.92 5.46 6.86
CA ALA A 80 10.06 4.11 7.43
C ALA A 80 11.12 4.06 8.55
N THR A 81 12.26 4.74 8.35
CA THR A 81 13.31 4.87 9.37
C THR A 81 12.85 5.62 10.62
N THR A 82 12.03 6.66 10.43
CA THR A 82 11.46 7.46 11.52
C THR A 82 10.45 6.64 12.31
N LEU A 83 9.54 5.94 11.62
CA LEU A 83 8.56 5.04 12.24
C LEU A 83 9.23 3.93 13.04
N ARG A 84 10.28 3.28 12.50
CA ARG A 84 11.06 2.29 13.24
C ARG A 84 11.64 2.89 14.53
N SER A 85 12.15 4.12 14.49
CA SER A 85 12.70 4.79 15.67
C SER A 85 11.64 5.17 16.70
N PHE A 86 10.43 5.47 16.25
CA PHE A 86 9.30 5.79 17.12
C PHE A 86 8.70 4.55 17.79
N TYR A 87 8.43 3.48 17.04
CA TYR A 87 7.71 2.31 17.54
C TYR A 87 8.61 1.23 18.15
N LEU A 88 9.86 1.10 17.70
CA LEU A 88 10.72 -0.01 18.10
C LEU A 88 11.72 0.43 19.18
N THR A 89 12.02 -0.49 20.09
CA THR A 89 13.14 -0.29 21.05
C THR A 89 14.48 -0.17 20.31
N PRO A 90 15.47 0.57 20.86
CA PRO A 90 16.82 0.64 20.28
C PRO A 90 17.50 -0.73 20.12
N ALA A 91 17.27 -1.64 21.08
CA ALA A 91 17.78 -3.00 21.05
C ALA A 91 17.23 -3.78 19.85
N LEU A 92 15.91 -3.74 19.64
CA LEU A 92 15.28 -4.39 18.49
C LEU A 92 15.77 -3.79 17.17
N ARG A 93 15.85 -2.46 17.03
CA ARG A 93 16.37 -1.84 15.80
C ARG A 93 17.78 -2.33 15.45
N SER A 94 18.63 -2.49 16.47
CA SER A 94 19.98 -3.01 16.29
C SER A 94 19.99 -4.48 15.89
N GLU A 95 19.08 -5.29 16.44
CA GLU A 95 18.88 -6.69 16.05
C GLU A 95 18.42 -6.81 14.61
N LEU A 96 17.40 -6.02 14.22
CA LEU A 96 16.90 -5.98 12.86
C LEU A 96 18.00 -5.58 11.88
N LYS A 97 18.76 -4.52 12.15
CA LYS A 97 19.86 -4.09 11.27
C LYS A 97 20.88 -5.21 11.03
N ARG A 98 21.24 -5.98 12.06
CA ARG A 98 22.14 -7.14 11.91
C ARG A 98 21.53 -8.25 11.06
N TRP A 99 20.25 -8.53 11.27
CA TRP A 99 19.54 -9.53 10.48
C TRP A 99 19.39 -9.10 9.02
N GLU A 100 19.04 -7.84 8.77
CA GLU A 100 18.90 -7.25 7.43
C GLU A 100 20.20 -7.31 6.65
N ALA A 101 21.32 -6.97 7.30
CA ALA A 101 22.65 -7.06 6.69
C ALA A 101 23.02 -8.50 6.29
N LYS A 102 22.55 -9.50 7.05
CA LYS A 102 22.81 -10.92 6.78
C LYS A 102 21.88 -11.49 5.70
N ASN A 103 20.61 -11.07 5.68
CA ASN A 103 19.57 -11.73 4.89
C ASN A 103 19.16 -10.93 3.64
N HIS A 104 19.63 -9.68 3.50
CA HIS A 104 19.28 -8.79 2.39
C HIS A 104 17.77 -8.66 2.18
N ALA A 105 17.04 -8.58 3.30
CA ALA A 105 15.58 -8.56 3.37
C ALA A 105 15.15 -7.56 4.45
N ASP A 106 13.91 -7.09 4.41
CA ASP A 106 13.35 -6.23 5.46
C ASP A 106 13.17 -7.04 6.75
N GLY A 107 13.79 -6.60 7.85
CA GLY A 107 13.79 -7.30 9.12
C GLY A 107 12.48 -7.23 9.88
N VAL A 108 11.66 -6.19 9.65
CA VAL A 108 10.32 -6.08 10.22
C VAL A 108 9.39 -7.09 9.55
N LEU A 109 9.49 -7.22 8.22
CA LEU A 109 8.65 -8.13 7.43
C LEU A 109 9.19 -9.56 7.39
N ARG A 110 10.46 -9.76 7.75
CA ARG A 110 11.22 -11.01 7.55
C ARG A 110 11.17 -11.51 6.11
N ALA A 111 11.16 -10.59 5.14
CA ALA A 111 10.94 -10.88 3.74
C ALA A 111 11.62 -9.86 2.81
N GLN A 112 11.85 -10.26 1.56
CA GLN A 112 12.42 -9.38 0.53
C GLN A 112 11.35 -8.48 -0.12
N ASP A 113 10.11 -8.97 -0.20
CA ASP A 113 8.99 -8.28 -0.83
C ASP A 113 8.09 -7.58 0.18
N VAL A 114 7.18 -6.76 -0.33
CA VAL A 114 6.14 -6.08 0.45
C VAL A 114 4.87 -6.92 0.44
N PRO A 115 4.25 -7.20 1.60
CA PRO A 115 3.02 -7.98 1.65
C PRO A 115 1.85 -7.21 1.02
N ALA A 116 0.93 -7.94 0.39
CA ALA A 116 -0.32 -7.39 -0.15
C ALA A 116 -1.30 -6.96 0.95
N GLY A 117 -1.08 -7.39 2.19
CA GLY A 117 -1.86 -6.96 3.35
C GLY A 117 -1.41 -7.65 4.63
N PHE A 118 -1.96 -7.22 5.76
CA PHE A 118 -1.68 -7.83 7.05
C PHE A 118 -2.92 -7.92 7.94
N ARG A 119 -2.84 -8.74 8.98
CA ARG A 119 -3.79 -8.80 10.09
C ARG A 119 -3.02 -8.95 11.38
N VAL A 120 -3.38 -8.16 12.39
CA VAL A 120 -2.90 -8.33 13.76
C VAL A 120 -3.95 -9.11 14.54
N THR A 121 -3.50 -9.98 15.43
CA THR A 121 -4.38 -10.70 16.35
C THR A 121 -3.75 -10.68 17.74
N PRO A 122 -4.48 -10.22 18.76
CA PRO A 122 -4.04 -10.29 20.15
C PRO A 122 -3.58 -11.69 20.54
N SER A 123 -2.62 -11.76 21.45
CA SER A 123 -2.23 -12.99 22.12
C SER A 123 -2.08 -12.72 23.62
N ASP A 124 -1.40 -13.61 24.34
CA ASP A 124 -1.27 -13.52 25.78
C ASP A 124 -0.52 -12.25 26.23
N SER A 125 -0.68 -11.92 27.51
CA SER A 125 0.02 -10.82 28.17
C SER A 125 0.53 -11.28 29.53
N GLY A 126 1.70 -10.77 29.95
CA GLY A 126 2.32 -11.17 31.21
C GLY A 126 3.76 -10.68 31.34
N ALA A 127 4.27 -10.68 32.58
CA ALA A 127 5.66 -10.29 32.90
C ALA A 127 6.12 -8.94 32.30
N GLY A 128 5.23 -7.94 32.27
CA GLY A 128 5.55 -6.62 31.70
C GLY A 128 5.55 -6.56 30.17
N HIS A 129 4.99 -7.57 29.52
CA HIS A 129 4.92 -7.66 28.06
C HIS A 129 3.50 -8.04 27.59
N THR A 130 3.22 -7.71 26.34
CA THR A 130 2.07 -8.22 25.60
C THR A 130 2.54 -8.73 24.24
N TRP A 131 1.87 -9.73 23.71
CA TRP A 131 2.20 -10.35 22.44
C TRP A 131 1.02 -10.25 21.48
N SER A 132 1.35 -10.08 20.20
CA SER A 132 0.39 -10.15 19.11
C SER A 132 0.97 -11.01 17.99
N THR A 133 0.11 -11.67 17.24
CA THR A 133 0.47 -12.38 16.01
C THR A 133 0.14 -11.50 14.81
N VAL A 134 1.14 -11.22 13.98
CA VAL A 134 0.98 -10.49 12.72
C VAL A 134 1.02 -11.47 11.57
N ARG A 135 -0.11 -11.66 10.90
CA ARG A 135 -0.21 -12.44 9.67
C ARG A 135 0.02 -11.53 8.46
N LEU A 136 1.13 -11.73 7.77
CA LEU A 136 1.42 -11.10 6.48
C LEU A 136 0.82 -11.93 5.35
N THR A 137 0.23 -11.25 4.36
CA THR A 137 -0.39 -11.88 3.18
C THR A 137 0.44 -11.56 1.95
N TRP A 138 0.79 -12.58 1.18
CA TRP A 138 1.61 -12.46 -0.02
C TRP A 138 0.86 -12.96 -1.25
N GLY A 139 1.34 -12.58 -2.43
CA GLY A 139 0.78 -13.01 -3.71
C GLY A 139 -0.49 -12.25 -4.11
N THR A 140 -1.19 -12.80 -5.09
CA THR A 140 -2.40 -12.19 -5.66
C THR A 140 -3.65 -12.70 -4.97
N THR A 141 -4.81 -12.09 -5.27
CA THR A 141 -6.11 -12.59 -4.78
C THR A 141 -6.37 -14.05 -5.13
N ALA A 142 -5.86 -14.55 -6.26
CA ALA A 142 -6.02 -15.94 -6.69
C ALA A 142 -5.06 -16.92 -5.99
N HIS A 143 -3.87 -16.45 -5.58
CA HIS A 143 -2.82 -17.27 -4.98
C HIS A 143 -2.21 -16.56 -3.77
N ARG A 144 -2.90 -16.66 -2.62
CA ARG A 144 -2.42 -16.09 -1.36
C ARG A 144 -1.59 -17.08 -0.58
N THR A 145 -0.44 -16.64 -0.10
CA THR A 145 0.36 -17.33 0.91
C THR A 145 0.49 -16.43 2.15
N TYR A 146 0.86 -17.02 3.29
CA TYR A 146 0.88 -16.30 4.56
C TYR A 146 2.17 -16.57 5.34
N THR A 147 2.68 -15.54 6.00
CA THR A 147 3.73 -15.65 7.02
C THR A 147 3.19 -15.11 8.33
N TYR A 148 3.62 -15.69 9.44
CA TYR A 148 3.17 -15.31 10.78
C TYR A 148 4.35 -14.83 11.59
N LEU A 149 4.22 -13.63 12.16
CA LEU A 149 5.22 -13.04 13.03
C LEU A 149 4.67 -12.92 14.43
N THR A 150 5.39 -13.42 15.42
CA THR A 150 5.14 -13.10 16.83
C THR A 150 5.81 -11.78 17.15
N VAL A 151 5.02 -10.81 17.59
CA VAL A 151 5.47 -9.46 17.94
C VAL A 151 5.27 -9.26 19.43
N ARG A 152 6.32 -8.86 20.13
CA ARG A 152 6.28 -8.55 21.56
C ARG A 152 6.38 -7.05 21.77
N GLN A 153 5.45 -6.50 22.54
CA GLN A 153 5.53 -5.15 23.09
C GLN A 153 6.00 -5.20 24.54
N ASP A 154 6.84 -4.24 24.89
CA ASP A 154 7.27 -3.97 26.25
C ASP A 154 6.38 -2.87 26.87
N LEU A 155 5.70 -3.20 27.97
CA LEU A 155 4.74 -2.31 28.62
C LEU A 155 5.43 -1.18 29.41
N GLY A 156 6.67 -1.39 29.86
CA GLY A 156 7.43 -0.36 30.56
C GLY A 156 7.88 0.78 29.65
N THR A 157 8.12 0.47 28.38
CA THR A 157 8.57 1.44 27.36
C THR A 157 7.49 1.85 26.37
N GLY A 158 6.38 1.12 26.30
CA GLY A 158 5.32 1.35 25.30
C GLY A 158 5.78 1.11 23.86
N LYS A 159 6.77 0.23 23.65
CA LYS A 159 7.42 -0.01 22.36
C LYS A 159 7.48 -1.49 22.00
N ILE A 160 7.60 -1.77 20.72
CA ILE A 160 7.85 -3.12 20.21
C ILE A 160 9.30 -3.50 20.53
N SER A 161 9.45 -4.62 21.24
CA SER A 161 10.73 -5.10 21.79
C SER A 161 11.23 -6.38 21.12
N ALA A 162 10.38 -7.14 20.43
CA ALA A 162 10.81 -8.27 19.61
C ALA A 162 9.88 -8.52 18.42
N ILE A 163 10.46 -9.03 17.33
CA ILE A 163 9.75 -9.57 16.16
C ILE A 163 10.41 -10.92 15.83
N ARG A 164 9.61 -11.98 15.77
CA ARG A 164 10.05 -13.37 15.51
C ARG A 164 9.15 -14.00 14.46
N GLY A 165 9.71 -14.83 13.59
CA GLY A 165 9.01 -15.50 12.48
C GLY A 165 9.91 -16.56 11.87
#